data_AF-A0A101HW23-F1
#
_entry.id   AF-A0A101HW23-F1
#
_cell.length_a   1.000
_cell.length_b   1.000
_cell.length_c   1.000
_cell.angle_alpha   90.00
_cell.angle_beta   90.00
_cell.angle_gamma   90.00
#
_symmetry.space_group_name_H-M   'P 1'
#
loop_
_entity.id
_entity.type
_entity.pdbx_description
1 polymer ?
#
loop_
_entity_poly.entity_id
_entity_poly.type
_entity_poly.pdbx_seq_one_letter_code
_entity_poly.pdbx_strand_id
1 'polypeptide(L)'
;MAQQDDKDQVSFLALERKIRRTHNLIKDAKDKLKEQRDIFKDAFENDSVYQDHQAKYDEARSTLSATKKQILKDPAVAAMEEKVKEMRLAIRQLQDSLSSDLQQYQSLTGEKVIETDEGRLMEIVSKAKLVRRS
;
A
#
# COMPACT_ATOMS: atom_id res chain seq x y z
N MET A 1 33.88 12.50 -28.83
CA MET A 1 32.77 11.53 -28.74
C MET A 1 33.13 10.30 -27.91
N ALA A 2 34.21 9.56 -28.20
CA ALA A 2 34.56 8.33 -27.45
C ALA A 2 34.76 8.47 -25.92
N GLN A 3 35.20 9.62 -25.40
CA GLN A 3 35.44 9.81 -23.96
C GLN A 3 34.17 10.09 -23.12
N GLN A 4 33.05 10.37 -23.78
CA GLN A 4 31.78 10.70 -23.12
C GLN A 4 30.93 9.44 -22.94
N ASP A 5 30.90 8.57 -23.95
CA ASP A 5 30.25 7.25 -23.90
C ASP A 5 30.83 6.35 -22.79
N ASP A 6 32.15 6.41 -22.55
CA ASP A 6 32.83 5.59 -21.55
C ASP A 6 32.53 6.06 -20.11
N LYS A 7 32.42 7.39 -19.90
CA LYS A 7 32.00 7.96 -18.61
C LYS A 7 30.54 7.65 -18.29
N ASP A 8 29.67 7.70 -19.29
CA ASP A 8 28.24 7.40 -19.13
C ASP A 8 28.00 5.90 -18.87
N GLN A 9 28.78 5.01 -19.49
CA GLN A 9 28.77 3.58 -19.17
C GLN A 9 29.26 3.28 -17.74
N VAL A 10 30.35 3.92 -17.30
CA VAL A 10 30.86 3.77 -15.92
C VAL A 10 29.85 4.29 -14.89
N SER A 11 29.16 5.39 -15.19
CA SER A 11 28.10 5.97 -14.36
C SER A 11 26.87 5.05 -14.27
N PHE A 12 26.44 4.48 -15.40
CA PHE A 12 25.33 3.53 -15.45
C PHE A 12 25.63 2.26 -14.64
N LEU A 13 26.81 1.66 -14.79
CA LEU A 13 27.24 0.49 -14.02
C LEU A 13 27.37 0.79 -12.51
N ALA A 14 27.77 2.00 -12.13
CA ALA A 14 27.79 2.42 -10.74
C ALA A 14 26.36 2.54 -10.17
N LEU A 15 25.43 3.11 -10.94
CA LEU A 15 24.03 3.23 -10.56
C LEU A 15 23.35 1.86 -10.44
N GLU A 16 23.57 0.97 -11.41
CA GLU A 16 23.03 -0.39 -11.39
C GLU A 16 23.53 -1.18 -10.17
N ARG A 17 24.83 -1.11 -9.86
CA ARG A 17 25.39 -1.71 -8.64
C ARG A 17 24.76 -1.13 -7.37
N LYS A 18 24.55 0.19 -7.32
CA LYS A 18 23.87 0.85 -6.20
C LYS A 18 22.42 0.38 -6.05
N ILE A 19 21.68 0.28 -7.15
CA ILE A 19 20.28 -0.21 -7.17
C ILE A 19 20.24 -1.65 -6.65
N ARG A 20 21.08 -2.55 -7.19
CA ARG A 20 21.14 -3.96 -6.76
C ARG A 20 21.51 -4.10 -5.27
N ARG A 21 22.52 -3.36 -4.81
CA ARG A 21 22.92 -3.33 -3.40
C ARG A 21 21.77 -2.85 -2.51
N THR A 22 21.14 -1.74 -2.88
CA THR A 22 20.03 -1.16 -2.10
C THR A 22 18.82 -2.10 -2.08
N HIS A 23 18.51 -2.74 -3.19
CA HIS A 23 17.45 -3.74 -3.28
C HIS A 23 17.71 -4.94 -2.34
N ASN A 24 18.94 -5.46 -2.33
CA ASN A 24 19.32 -6.56 -1.44
C ASN A 24 19.28 -6.15 0.03
N LEU A 25 19.79 -4.96 0.37
CA LEU A 25 19.69 -4.42 1.73
C LEU A 25 18.23 -4.27 2.19
N ILE A 26 17.33 -3.82 1.30
CA ILE A 26 15.89 -3.75 1.59
C ILE A 26 15.32 -5.14 1.83
N LYS A 27 15.72 -6.13 1.04
CA LYS A 27 15.28 -7.52 1.22
C LYS A 27 15.73 -8.06 2.58
N ASP A 28 17.01 -7.94 2.90
CA ASP A 28 17.58 -8.41 4.17
C ASP A 28 16.94 -7.68 5.37
N ALA A 29 16.69 -6.37 5.25
CA ALA A 29 16.00 -5.60 6.28
C ALA A 29 14.55 -6.06 6.47
N LYS A 30 13.83 -6.44 5.40
CA LYS A 30 12.48 -7.01 5.49
C LYS A 30 12.47 -8.38 6.17
N ASP A 31 13.44 -9.23 5.84
CA ASP A 31 13.55 -10.57 6.44
C ASP A 31 13.85 -10.47 7.94
N LYS A 32 14.81 -9.61 8.34
CA LYS A 32 15.10 -9.32 9.76
C LYS A 32 13.91 -8.69 10.48
N LEU A 33 13.19 -7.77 9.85
CA LEU A 33 11.98 -7.18 10.44
C LEU A 33 10.92 -8.25 10.69
N LYS A 34 10.77 -9.21 9.78
CA LYS A 34 9.82 -10.32 9.95
C LYS A 34 10.20 -11.16 11.17
N GLU A 35 11.46 -11.58 11.28
CA GLU A 35 11.96 -12.34 12.43
C GLU A 35 11.73 -11.61 13.75
N GLN A 36 12.09 -10.32 13.82
CA GLN A 36 11.88 -9.51 15.03
C GLN A 36 10.40 -9.34 15.37
N ARG A 37 9.51 -9.26 14.36
CA ARG A 37 8.06 -9.23 14.59
C ARG A 37 7.53 -10.55 15.13
N ASP A 38 8.06 -11.67 14.67
CA ASP A 38 7.66 -13.00 15.14
C ASP A 38 8.08 -13.16 16.62
N ILE A 39 9.32 -12.84 16.97
CA ILE A 39 9.80 -12.84 18.37
C ILE A 39 8.97 -11.89 19.25
N PHE A 40 8.70 -10.68 18.76
CA PHE A 40 7.88 -9.71 19.48
C PHE A 40 6.46 -10.24 19.73
N LYS A 41 5.86 -10.92 18.76
CA LYS A 41 4.52 -11.52 18.89
C LYS A 41 4.53 -12.68 19.89
N ASP A 42 5.54 -13.53 19.83
CA ASP A 42 5.70 -14.66 20.75
C ASP A 42 5.81 -14.21 22.21
N ALA A 43 6.38 -13.02 22.48
CA ALA A 43 6.46 -12.47 23.83
C ALA A 43 5.08 -12.22 24.47
N PHE A 44 4.09 -11.80 23.68
CA PHE A 44 2.71 -11.65 24.16
C PHE A 44 1.99 -12.99 24.18
N GLU A 45 2.18 -13.83 23.16
CA GLU A 45 1.50 -15.12 23.05
C GLU A 45 1.89 -16.09 24.17
N ASN A 46 3.05 -15.94 24.80
CA ASN A 46 3.47 -16.75 25.95
C ASN A 46 3.04 -16.17 27.32
N ASP A 47 2.49 -14.95 27.37
CA ASP A 47 2.03 -14.35 28.61
C ASP A 47 0.61 -14.81 28.96
N SER A 48 0.45 -15.42 30.13
CA SER A 48 -0.84 -16.00 30.57
C SER A 48 -1.93 -14.94 30.75
N VAL A 49 -1.58 -13.72 31.18
CA VAL A 49 -2.56 -12.65 31.39
C VAL A 49 -3.03 -12.10 30.06
N TYR A 50 -2.11 -11.95 29.09
CA TYR A 50 -2.43 -11.60 27.73
C TYR A 50 -3.35 -12.63 27.08
N GLN A 51 -3.06 -13.93 27.22
CA GLN A 51 -3.93 -15.00 26.70
C GLN A 51 -5.35 -14.93 27.28
N ASP A 52 -5.49 -14.73 28.58
CA ASP A 52 -6.80 -14.61 29.24
C ASP A 52 -7.59 -13.38 28.75
N HIS A 53 -6.91 -12.26 28.56
CA HIS A 53 -7.52 -11.05 28.00
C HIS A 53 -7.87 -11.21 26.52
N GLN A 54 -7.02 -11.88 25.75
CA GLN A 54 -7.25 -12.18 24.34
C GLN A 54 -8.48 -13.10 24.17
N ALA A 55 -8.62 -14.12 25.02
CA ALA A 55 -9.78 -15.02 25.00
C ALA A 55 -11.09 -14.25 25.27
N LYS A 56 -11.12 -13.40 26.31
CA LYS A 56 -12.29 -12.55 26.61
C LYS A 56 -12.61 -11.58 25.48
N TYR A 57 -11.58 -11.00 24.86
CA TYR A 57 -11.74 -10.14 23.69
C TYR A 57 -12.35 -10.90 22.51
N ASP A 58 -11.85 -12.10 22.21
CA ASP A 58 -12.34 -12.89 21.09
C ASP A 58 -13.78 -13.38 21.29
N GLU A 59 -14.16 -13.73 22.52
CA GLU A 59 -15.55 -14.02 22.90
C GLU A 59 -16.48 -12.79 22.69
N ALA A 60 -16.07 -11.63 23.18
CA ALA A 60 -16.81 -10.38 23.00
C ALA A 60 -16.91 -10.00 21.51
N ARG A 61 -15.83 -10.18 20.75
CA ARG A 61 -15.77 -9.94 19.31
C ARG A 61 -16.69 -10.89 18.54
N SER A 62 -16.72 -12.17 18.92
CA SER A 62 -17.62 -13.17 18.32
C SER A 62 -19.09 -12.78 18.55
N THR A 63 -19.43 -12.42 19.78
CA THR A 63 -20.76 -11.92 20.15
C THR A 63 -21.14 -10.69 19.34
N LEU A 64 -20.26 -9.68 19.27
CA LEU A 64 -20.48 -8.48 18.47
C LEU A 64 -20.67 -8.79 16.98
N SER A 65 -19.90 -9.74 16.44
CA SER A 65 -20.03 -10.20 15.06
C SER A 65 -21.37 -10.86 14.80
N ALA A 66 -21.85 -11.71 15.71
CA ALA A 66 -23.17 -12.32 15.63
C ALA A 66 -24.29 -11.26 15.68
N THR A 67 -24.19 -10.28 16.58
CA THR A 67 -25.14 -9.15 16.66
C THR A 67 -25.14 -8.33 15.37
N LYS A 68 -23.96 -8.01 14.81
CA LYS A 68 -23.87 -7.31 13.52
C LYS A 68 -24.55 -8.09 12.40
N LYS A 69 -24.34 -9.40 12.32
CA LYS A 69 -25.02 -10.26 11.35
C LYS A 69 -26.53 -10.25 11.53
N GLN A 70 -27.01 -10.20 12.77
CA GLN A 70 -28.44 -10.10 13.05
C GLN A 70 -29.02 -8.75 12.62
N ILE A 71 -28.31 -7.64 12.89
CA ILE A 71 -28.70 -6.30 12.43
C ILE A 71 -28.75 -6.24 10.89
N LEU A 72 -27.79 -6.86 10.21
CA LEU A 72 -27.75 -6.95 8.75
C LEU A 72 -28.87 -7.80 8.14
N LYS A 73 -29.65 -8.53 8.94
CA LYS A 73 -30.88 -9.17 8.43
C LYS A 73 -32.00 -8.16 8.17
N ASP A 74 -31.92 -6.96 8.75
CA ASP A 74 -32.80 -5.86 8.41
C ASP A 74 -32.53 -5.43 6.95
N PRO A 75 -33.52 -5.53 6.05
CA PRO A 75 -33.35 -5.17 4.64
C PRO A 75 -32.86 -3.74 4.43
N ALA A 76 -33.26 -2.78 5.28
CA ALA A 76 -32.83 -1.39 5.16
C ALA A 76 -31.34 -1.24 5.45
N VAL A 77 -30.83 -1.96 6.45
CA VAL A 77 -29.40 -1.93 6.82
C VAL A 77 -28.55 -2.68 5.79
N ALA A 78 -29.04 -3.82 5.28
CA ALA A 78 -28.37 -4.56 4.21
C ALA A 78 -28.21 -3.69 2.95
N ALA A 79 -29.27 -3.00 2.53
CA ALA A 79 -29.23 -2.09 1.38
C ALA A 79 -28.24 -0.93 1.58
N MET A 80 -28.14 -0.39 2.81
CA MET A 80 -27.12 0.61 3.13
C MET A 80 -25.70 0.05 3.03
N GLU A 81 -25.46 -1.18 3.50
CA GLU A 81 -24.15 -1.83 3.42
C GLU A 81 -23.72 -2.04 1.95
N GLU A 82 -24.64 -2.50 1.10
CA GLU A 82 -24.41 -2.65 -0.34
C GLU A 82 -24.06 -1.31 -0.99
N LYS A 83 -24.85 -0.26 -0.72
CA LYS A 83 -24.58 1.08 -1.25
C LYS A 83 -23.21 1.60 -0.82
N VAL A 84 -22.79 1.34 0.42
CA VAL A 84 -21.43 1.69 0.90
C VAL A 84 -20.35 0.91 0.15
N LYS A 85 -20.57 -0.39 -0.12
CA LYS A 85 -19.63 -1.20 -0.91
C LYS A 85 -19.52 -0.69 -2.34
N GLU A 86 -20.65 -0.37 -2.97
CA GLU A 86 -20.71 0.21 -4.32
C GLU A 86 -19.97 1.55 -4.39
N MET A 87 -20.23 2.47 -3.46
CA MET A 87 -19.54 3.76 -3.40
C MET A 87 -18.02 3.58 -3.24
N ARG A 88 -17.57 2.64 -2.41
CA ARG A 88 -16.14 2.34 -2.26
C ARG A 88 -15.52 1.78 -3.54
N LEU A 89 -16.25 0.94 -4.27
CA LEU A 89 -15.78 0.40 -5.54
C LEU A 89 -15.70 1.51 -6.60
N ALA A 90 -16.72 2.36 -6.70
CA ALA A 90 -16.74 3.49 -7.61
C ALA A 90 -15.57 4.45 -7.34
N ILE A 91 -15.30 4.78 -6.06
CA ILE A 91 -14.16 5.62 -5.68
C ILE A 91 -12.84 5.00 -6.15
N ARG A 92 -12.63 3.69 -5.96
CA ARG A 92 -11.41 3.01 -6.41
C ARG A 92 -11.25 3.06 -7.93
N GLN A 93 -12.33 2.80 -8.67
CA GLN A 93 -12.31 2.87 -10.13
C GLN A 93 -11.99 4.28 -10.63
N LEU A 94 -12.57 5.32 -10.00
CA LEU A 94 -12.26 6.71 -10.30
C LEU A 94 -10.80 7.06 -9.99
N GLN A 95 -10.26 6.56 -8.87
CA GLN A 95 -8.85 6.75 -8.51
C GLN A 95 -7.90 6.06 -9.49
N ASP A 96 -8.23 4.85 -9.94
CA ASP A 96 -7.44 4.12 -10.93
C ASP A 96 -7.47 4.82 -12.30
N SER A 97 -8.65 5.29 -12.73
CA SER A 97 -8.80 6.12 -13.94
C SER A 97 -7.98 7.40 -13.83
N LEU A 98 -8.13 8.14 -12.73
CA LEU A 98 -7.36 9.36 -12.48
C LEU A 98 -5.87 9.07 -12.50
N SER A 99 -5.39 7.99 -11.88
CA SER A 99 -3.97 7.64 -11.92
C SER A 99 -3.48 7.36 -13.34
N SER A 100 -4.29 6.72 -14.19
CA SER A 100 -3.96 6.50 -15.60
C SER A 100 -3.89 7.83 -16.36
N ASP A 101 -4.88 8.70 -16.16
CA ASP A 101 -4.95 10.01 -16.81
C ASP A 101 -3.78 10.91 -16.41
N LEU A 102 -3.41 10.90 -15.12
CA LEU A 102 -2.25 11.63 -14.60
C LEU A 102 -0.92 11.12 -15.16
N GLN A 103 -0.77 9.80 -15.34
CA GLN A 103 0.40 9.21 -15.99
C GLN A 103 0.49 9.61 -17.46
N GLN A 104 -0.65 9.64 -18.16
CA GLN A 104 -0.71 10.08 -19.55
C GLN A 104 -0.40 11.57 -19.66
N TYR A 105 -0.98 12.41 -18.79
CA TYR A 105 -0.70 13.84 -18.73
C TYR A 105 0.79 14.12 -18.52
N GLN A 106 1.41 13.46 -17.53
CA GLN A 106 2.85 13.59 -17.25
C GLN A 106 3.70 13.10 -18.44
N SER A 107 3.26 12.07 -19.16
CA SER A 107 3.97 11.56 -20.35
C SER A 107 3.88 12.51 -21.54
N LEU A 108 2.77 13.22 -21.71
CA LEU A 108 2.53 14.15 -22.82
C LEU A 108 3.15 15.54 -22.58
N THR A 109 3.02 16.07 -21.37
CA THR A 109 3.42 17.44 -21.03
C THR A 109 4.79 17.51 -20.37
N GLY A 110 5.24 16.42 -19.74
CA GLY A 110 6.41 16.41 -18.86
C GLY A 110 6.17 17.11 -17.51
N GLU A 111 5.00 17.73 -17.31
CA GLU A 111 4.66 18.45 -16.10
C GLU A 111 4.18 17.50 -15.01
N LYS A 112 4.44 17.88 -13.76
CA LYS A 112 4.02 17.14 -12.57
C LYS A 112 3.05 17.93 -11.71
N VAL A 113 2.53 19.04 -12.21
CA VAL A 113 1.63 19.90 -11.45
C VAL A 113 0.36 20.07 -12.26
N ILE A 114 -0.79 20.00 -11.59
CA ILE A 114 -2.10 20.27 -12.18
C ILE A 114 -2.82 21.29 -11.32
N GLU A 115 -3.45 22.26 -11.97
CA GLU A 115 -4.37 23.18 -11.33
C GLU A 115 -5.75 22.53 -11.21
N THR A 116 -6.27 22.47 -10.00
CA THR A 116 -7.63 22.02 -9.71
C THR A 116 -8.65 23.12 -10.02
N ASP A 117 -9.91 22.73 -10.19
CA ASP A 117 -11.05 23.65 -10.41
C ASP A 117 -11.21 24.71 -9.30
N GLU A 118 -10.61 24.50 -8.12
CA GLU A 118 -10.56 25.43 -7.00
C GLU A 118 -9.36 26.40 -7.05
N GLY A 119 -8.59 26.43 -8.15
CA GLY A 119 -7.40 27.26 -8.31
C GLY A 119 -6.18 26.79 -7.49
N ARG A 120 -6.25 25.60 -6.88
CA ARG A 120 -5.11 25.02 -6.15
C ARG A 120 -4.22 24.21 -7.08
N LEU A 121 -2.91 24.38 -6.97
CA LEU A 121 -1.92 23.54 -7.64
C LEU A 121 -1.66 22.27 -6.82
N MET A 122 -1.71 21.11 -7.48
CA MET A 122 -1.44 19.79 -6.90
C MET A 122 -0.33 19.08 -7.67
N GLU A 123 0.57 18.40 -6.95
CA GLU A 123 1.69 17.65 -7.54
C GLU A 123 1.33 16.17 -7.78
N ILE A 124 1.73 15.66 -8.95
CA ILE A 124 1.62 14.25 -9.35
C ILE A 124 2.78 13.46 -8.73
N VAL A 125 2.46 12.57 -7.78
CA VAL A 125 3.44 11.73 -7.08
C VAL A 125 3.45 10.30 -7.62
N SER A 126 4.43 9.97 -8.47
CA SER A 126 4.65 8.63 -9.01
C SER A 126 5.62 7.81 -8.12
N LYS A 127 5.16 6.73 -7.48
CA LYS A 127 6.04 5.82 -6.70
C LYS A 127 6.62 4.71 -7.58
N ALA A 128 7.88 4.82 -7.98
CA ALA A 128 8.61 3.75 -8.66
C ALA A 128 8.92 2.58 -7.72
N LYS A 129 8.66 1.34 -8.16
CA LYS A 129 8.97 0.10 -7.43
C LYS A 129 9.50 -0.97 -8.38
N LEU A 130 10.47 -1.76 -7.92
CA LEU A 130 10.91 -2.97 -8.63
C LEU A 130 9.90 -4.09 -8.39
N VAL A 131 9.46 -4.74 -9.47
CA VAL A 131 8.55 -5.90 -9.44
C VAL A 131 9.23 -7.10 -10.09
N ARG A 132 8.94 -8.31 -9.61
CA ARG A 132 9.44 -9.56 -10.21
C ARG A 132 8.82 -9.68 -11.60
N ARG A 133 9.64 -9.81 -12.64
CA ARG A 133 9.17 -10.17 -13.98
C ARG A 133 8.79 -11.65 -13.94
N SER A 134 7.53 -11.94 -14.27
CA SER A 134 7.00 -13.31 -14.45
C SER A 134 7.75 -14.03 -15.56
#